data_AF-A0A7R9BT80-F1
#
_entry.id   AF-A0A7R9BT80-F1
#
_cell.length_a   1.000
_cell.length_b   1.000
_cell.length_c   1.000
_cell.angle_alpha   90.00
_cell.angle_beta   90.00
_cell.angle_gamma   90.00
#
_symmetry.space_group_name_H-M   'P 1'
#
loop_
_entity.id
_entity.type
_entity.pdbx_description
1 polymer ?
#
loop_
_entity_poly.entity_id
_entity_poly.type
_entity_poly.pdbx_seq_one_letter_code
_entity_poly.pdbx_strand_id
1 'polypeptide(L)'
;MMGDLDLLEMKRVMSTEATSAEEETQLKRSRSRSVIRHQHQHFPAADDSNVIISSTLDAILDAVTCSICMELVHNAVSPCQCLHAFCGGCLSSWIFRQGTPRVNCPKCRTNMRSVSVNHLACSVSAELEKVRPEDAKAPKDKILLDQANRFSGKKMFHLAEMFNAEYGSRTARGGRRRRVRNPASTSPTP
;
A
#
# COMPACT_ATOMS: atom_id res chain seq x y z
N MET A 1 13.58 58.81 70.32
CA MET A 1 14.55 58.93 69.22
C MET A 1 14.60 57.60 68.49
N MET A 2 14.73 57.63 67.17
CA MET A 2 14.74 56.48 66.24
C MET A 2 13.34 55.86 66.03
N GLY A 3 12.78 55.84 64.83
CA GLY A 3 13.31 56.29 63.55
C GLY A 3 12.21 56.11 62.53
N ASP A 4 11.98 57.17 61.76
CA ASP A 4 11.25 57.12 60.50
C ASP A 4 11.89 56.05 59.61
N LEU A 5 11.22 54.89 59.49
CA LEU A 5 11.46 53.97 58.39
C LEU A 5 10.57 54.43 57.24
N ASP A 6 11.23 55.14 56.34
CA ASP A 6 10.72 55.90 55.22
C ASP A 6 9.74 55.08 54.36
N LEU A 7 8.61 55.68 54.00
CA LEU A 7 7.62 55.10 53.07
C LEU A 7 8.26 54.77 51.69
N LEU A 8 9.40 55.39 51.40
CA LEU A 8 10.25 55.11 50.27
C LEU A 8 10.94 53.73 50.35
N GLU A 9 11.24 53.25 51.55
CA GLU A 9 11.87 51.94 51.80
C GLU A 9 10.87 50.80 51.62
N MET A 10 9.61 50.98 52.03
CA MET A 10 8.54 50.00 51.79
C MET A 10 8.19 49.86 50.29
N LYS A 11 8.18 50.97 49.53
CA LYS A 11 8.00 50.92 48.06
C LYS A 11 9.18 50.27 47.35
N ARG A 12 10.38 50.38 47.91
CA ARG A 12 11.60 49.74 47.39
C ARG A 12 11.55 48.22 47.55
N VAL A 13 11.15 47.73 48.73
CA VAL A 13 11.00 46.29 49.01
C VAL A 13 9.95 45.64 48.11
N MET A 14 8.78 46.27 47.94
CA MET A 14 7.73 45.74 47.04
C MET A 14 8.12 45.77 45.56
N SER A 15 8.95 46.73 45.14
CA SER A 15 9.46 46.78 43.76
C SER A 15 10.56 45.73 43.52
N THR A 16 11.40 45.43 44.51
CA THR A 16 12.45 44.39 44.40
C THR A 16 11.89 42.97 44.42
N GLU A 17 10.77 42.72 45.11
CA GLU A 17 10.08 41.42 45.09
C GLU A 17 9.37 41.17 43.76
N ALA A 18 8.81 42.21 43.15
CA ALA A 18 8.21 42.14 41.81
C ALA A 18 9.26 41.84 40.72
N THR A 19 10.44 42.47 40.77
CA THR A 19 11.52 42.22 39.80
C THR A 19 12.19 40.85 40.01
N SER A 20 12.25 40.36 41.25
CA SER A 20 12.84 39.04 41.58
C SER A 20 12.00 37.87 41.04
N ALA A 21 10.66 37.96 41.14
CA ALA A 21 9.75 36.94 40.58
C ALA A 21 9.75 36.92 39.03
N GLU A 22 9.93 38.09 38.41
CA GLU A 22 10.04 38.22 36.94
C GLU A 22 11.41 37.74 36.42
N GLU A 23 12.52 37.99 37.12
CA GLU A 23 13.84 37.47 36.74
C GLU A 23 13.95 35.94 36.90
N GLU A 24 13.34 35.37 37.95
CA GLU A 24 13.39 33.92 38.18
C GLU A 24 12.58 33.15 37.12
N THR A 25 11.48 33.73 36.65
CA THR A 25 10.69 33.19 35.53
C THR A 25 11.41 33.35 34.20
N GLN A 26 12.15 34.44 33.98
CA GLN A 26 12.94 34.68 32.77
C GLN A 26 14.20 33.78 32.69
N LEU A 27 14.87 33.49 33.81
CA LEU A 27 16.01 32.57 33.88
C LEU A 27 15.59 31.09 33.77
N LYS A 28 14.43 30.72 34.30
CA LYS A 28 13.84 29.38 34.07
C LYS A 28 13.43 29.21 32.60
N ARG A 29 12.89 30.26 31.96
CA ARG A 29 12.61 30.29 30.50
C ARG A 29 13.87 30.21 29.63
N SER A 30 14.99 30.77 30.09
CA SER A 30 16.26 30.75 29.34
C SER A 30 17.04 29.45 29.52
N ARG A 31 16.92 28.75 30.67
CA ARG A 31 17.52 27.42 30.88
C ARG A 31 16.78 26.28 30.20
N SER A 32 15.47 26.42 29.96
CA SER A 32 14.72 25.48 29.09
C SER A 32 15.10 25.58 27.60
N ARG A 33 15.95 26.56 27.22
CA ARG A 33 16.46 26.73 25.85
C ARG A 33 17.81 26.07 25.58
N SER A 34 18.50 25.49 26.57
CA SER A 34 19.89 25.01 26.38
C SER A 34 20.09 23.50 26.25
N VAL A 35 19.04 22.67 26.11
CA VAL A 35 19.19 21.19 25.98
C VAL A 35 18.60 20.61 24.68
N ILE A 36 18.14 21.41 23.73
CA ILE A 36 17.82 20.90 22.38
C ILE A 36 18.47 21.82 21.34
N ARG A 37 19.78 21.62 21.17
CA ARG A 37 20.52 22.11 20.00
C ARG A 37 20.47 20.99 18.96
N HIS A 38 20.02 21.33 17.75
CA HIS A 38 19.79 20.46 16.58
C HIS A 38 18.39 19.84 16.45
N GLN A 39 17.40 20.67 16.10
CA GLN A 39 16.66 20.49 14.85
C GLN A 39 15.78 21.73 14.62
N HIS A 40 16.28 22.65 13.80
CA HIS A 40 15.40 23.57 13.07
C HIS A 40 14.55 22.71 12.13
N GLN A 41 13.41 22.23 12.61
CA GLN A 41 12.34 21.88 11.69
C GLN A 41 11.79 23.22 11.21
N HIS A 42 12.20 23.59 10.00
CA HIS A 42 11.59 24.67 9.25
C HIS A 42 10.12 24.29 9.05
N PHE A 43 9.23 24.87 9.86
CA PHE A 43 7.78 24.80 9.62
C PHE A 43 7.51 25.67 8.39
N PRO A 44 7.07 25.06 7.29
CA PRO A 44 7.09 25.74 6.02
C PRO A 44 5.84 26.65 5.95
N ALA A 45 5.96 27.79 5.25
CA ALA A 45 4.93 28.83 5.21
C ALA A 45 3.63 28.31 4.58
N ALA A 46 2.51 29.04 4.70
CA ALA A 46 1.21 28.61 4.15
C ALA A 46 1.21 28.31 2.63
N ASP A 47 2.21 28.83 1.89
CA ASP A 47 2.58 28.50 0.50
C ASP A 47 3.02 27.03 0.36
N ASP A 48 3.88 26.58 1.25
CA ASP A 48 4.49 25.25 1.20
C ASP A 48 3.50 24.12 1.52
N SER A 49 2.41 24.41 2.23
CA SER A 49 1.38 23.40 2.54
C SER A 49 0.80 22.76 1.28
N ASN A 50 0.55 23.55 0.23
CA ASN A 50 0.04 23.03 -1.05
C ASN A 50 1.08 22.18 -1.79
N VAL A 51 2.35 22.56 -1.72
CA VAL A 51 3.46 21.80 -2.32
C VAL A 51 3.62 20.44 -1.63
N ILE A 52 3.55 20.40 -0.31
CA ILE A 52 3.63 19.16 0.47
C ILE A 52 2.42 18.26 0.17
N ILE A 53 1.21 18.82 0.08
CA ILE A 53 0.00 18.06 -0.29
C ILE A 53 0.15 17.46 -1.70
N SER A 54 0.57 18.25 -2.68
CA SER A 54 0.79 17.79 -4.05
C SER A 54 1.82 16.65 -4.10
N SER A 55 2.99 16.87 -3.51
CA SER A 55 4.06 15.86 -3.49
C SER A 55 3.64 14.58 -2.78
N THR A 56 2.83 14.69 -1.72
CA THR A 56 2.29 13.52 -1.00
C THR A 56 1.30 12.76 -1.87
N LEU A 57 0.39 13.47 -2.55
CA LEU A 57 -0.54 12.85 -3.50
C LEU A 57 0.20 12.14 -4.62
N ASP A 58 1.24 12.74 -5.20
CA ASP A 58 2.06 12.12 -6.25
C ASP A 58 2.75 10.85 -5.77
N ALA A 59 3.24 10.82 -4.52
CA ALA A 59 3.81 9.61 -3.93
C ALA A 59 2.76 8.50 -3.74
N ILE A 60 1.53 8.86 -3.35
CA ILE A 60 0.42 7.90 -3.22
C ILE A 60 0.01 7.39 -4.62
N LEU A 61 -0.05 8.28 -5.62
CA LEU A 61 -0.36 7.93 -7.00
C LEU A 61 0.63 6.89 -7.53
N ASP A 62 1.94 7.05 -7.37
CA ASP A 62 2.92 6.05 -7.81
C ASP A 62 2.73 4.69 -7.12
N ALA A 63 2.35 4.70 -5.83
CA ALA A 63 2.11 3.48 -5.07
C ALA A 63 0.89 2.69 -5.58
N VAL A 64 -0.10 3.36 -6.18
CA VAL A 64 -1.31 2.74 -6.75
C VAL A 64 -1.39 2.84 -8.28
N THR A 65 -0.28 3.15 -8.95
CA THR A 65 -0.20 3.14 -10.41
C THR A 65 0.24 1.77 -10.92
N CYS A 66 -0.52 1.22 -11.85
CA CYS A 66 -0.22 -0.06 -12.48
C CYS A 66 0.92 0.12 -13.49
N SER A 67 2.09 -0.51 -13.28
CA SER A 67 3.24 -0.37 -14.19
C SER A 67 3.06 -1.05 -15.57
N ILE A 68 1.89 -1.65 -15.84
CA ILE A 68 1.55 -2.26 -17.13
C ILE A 68 0.78 -1.29 -18.02
N CYS A 69 -0.28 -0.66 -17.49
CA CYS A 69 -1.09 0.31 -18.24
C CYS A 69 -0.74 1.77 -17.91
N MET A 70 0.11 2.02 -16.91
CA MET A 70 0.51 3.36 -16.44
C MET A 70 -0.64 4.23 -15.93
N GLU A 71 -1.72 3.60 -15.46
CA GLU A 71 -2.90 4.24 -14.88
C GLU A 71 -3.17 3.70 -13.48
N LEU A 72 -4.06 4.36 -12.74
CA LEU A 72 -4.57 3.88 -11.45
C LEU A 72 -5.04 2.42 -11.52
N VAL A 73 -4.71 1.65 -10.48
CA VAL A 73 -5.04 0.23 -10.39
C VAL A 73 -6.56 0.02 -10.31
N HIS A 74 -7.07 -0.91 -11.12
CA HIS A 74 -8.48 -1.33 -11.09
C HIS A 74 -8.57 -2.79 -10.68
N ASN A 75 -9.38 -3.08 -9.65
CA ASN A 75 -9.42 -4.40 -9.00
C ASN A 75 -8.01 -4.90 -8.67
N ALA A 76 -7.31 -4.10 -7.86
CA ALA A 76 -5.90 -4.23 -7.59
C ALA A 76 -5.52 -5.61 -7.04
N VAL A 77 -4.42 -6.13 -7.54
CA VAL A 77 -3.79 -7.38 -7.11
C VAL A 77 -2.30 -7.17 -6.88
N SER A 78 -1.73 -7.95 -5.98
CA SER A 78 -0.32 -7.86 -5.63
C SER A 78 0.33 -9.24 -5.58
N PRO A 79 1.51 -9.43 -6.20
CA PRO A 79 2.31 -10.61 -5.98
C PRO A 79 2.79 -10.64 -4.52
N CYS A 80 2.58 -11.75 -3.83
CA CYS A 80 2.90 -11.84 -2.40
C CYS A 80 4.41 -11.71 -2.11
N GLN A 81 5.26 -11.86 -3.12
CA GLN A 81 6.72 -11.83 -2.99
C GLN A 81 7.32 -10.42 -3.07
N CYS A 82 6.58 -9.43 -3.58
CA CYS A 82 7.11 -8.07 -3.74
C CYS A 82 6.08 -6.95 -3.51
N LEU A 83 4.79 -7.29 -3.34
CA LEU A 83 3.71 -6.36 -3.00
C LEU A 83 3.45 -5.19 -3.96
N HIS A 84 4.10 -5.13 -5.12
CA HIS A 84 3.72 -4.21 -6.19
C HIS A 84 2.26 -4.40 -6.61
N ALA A 85 1.56 -3.30 -6.89
CA ALA A 85 0.15 -3.29 -7.25
C ALA A 85 -0.05 -3.23 -8.77
N PHE A 86 -1.01 -4.01 -9.26
CA PHE A 86 -1.39 -4.05 -10.67
C PHE A 86 -2.91 -4.14 -10.79
N CYS A 87 -3.48 -3.74 -11.93
CA CYS A 87 -4.85 -4.08 -12.24
C CYS A 87 -5.01 -5.60 -12.34
N GLY A 88 -6.11 -6.15 -11.82
CA GLY A 88 -6.39 -7.59 -11.89
C GLY A 88 -6.35 -8.12 -13.32
N GLY A 89 -6.95 -7.39 -14.27
CA GLY A 89 -6.91 -7.72 -15.70
C GLY A 89 -5.50 -7.68 -16.30
N CYS A 90 -4.74 -6.60 -16.05
CA CYS A 90 -3.37 -6.46 -16.58
C CYS A 90 -2.46 -7.59 -16.11
N LEU A 91 -2.44 -7.89 -14.81
CA LEU A 91 -1.58 -8.95 -14.29
C LEU A 91 -2.05 -10.34 -14.75
N SER A 92 -3.37 -10.54 -14.91
CA SER A 92 -3.90 -11.77 -15.49
C SER A 92 -3.36 -11.99 -16.90
N SER A 93 -3.52 -11.00 -17.79
CA SER A 93 -3.00 -11.10 -19.16
C SER A 93 -1.48 -11.33 -19.19
N TRP A 94 -0.72 -10.67 -18.32
CA TRP A 94 0.72 -10.87 -18.21
C TRP A 94 1.10 -12.32 -17.88
N ILE A 95 0.45 -12.90 -16.87
CA ILE A 95 0.74 -14.26 -16.40
C ILE A 95 0.37 -15.30 -17.46
N PHE A 96 -0.85 -15.21 -18.01
CA PHE A 96 -1.36 -16.23 -18.92
C PHE A 96 -0.80 -16.13 -20.33
N ARG A 97 -0.27 -14.96 -20.74
CA ARG A 97 0.45 -14.83 -22.02
C ARG A 97 1.73 -15.69 -22.07
N GLN A 98 2.38 -15.91 -20.93
CA GLN A 98 3.65 -16.65 -20.88
C GLN A 98 3.46 -18.17 -21.03
N GLY A 99 2.27 -18.69 -20.78
CA GLY A 99 1.99 -20.14 -20.88
C GLY A 99 2.76 -21.03 -19.90
N THR A 100 3.49 -20.45 -18.94
CA THR A 100 4.27 -21.18 -17.93
C THR A 100 3.99 -20.66 -16.52
N PRO A 101 4.08 -21.50 -15.48
CA PRO A 101 3.84 -21.10 -14.10
C PRO A 101 4.98 -20.25 -13.48
N ARG A 102 6.10 -20.07 -14.20
CA ARG A 102 7.23 -19.25 -13.77
C ARG A 102 7.11 -17.87 -14.41
N VAL A 103 6.56 -16.93 -13.65
CA VAL A 103 6.34 -15.56 -14.13
C VAL A 103 7.00 -14.56 -13.19
N ASN A 104 7.72 -13.61 -13.76
CA ASN A 104 8.36 -12.53 -13.02
C ASN A 104 7.43 -11.31 -12.93
N CYS A 105 7.53 -10.60 -11.81
CA CYS A 105 6.83 -9.33 -11.60
C CYS A 105 7.23 -8.31 -12.68
N PRO A 106 6.27 -7.66 -13.37
CA PRO A 106 6.56 -6.66 -14.38
C PRO A 106 7.38 -5.46 -13.86
N LYS A 107 7.16 -5.06 -12.60
CA LYS A 107 7.81 -3.88 -11.99
C LYS A 107 9.25 -4.18 -11.52
N CYS A 108 9.45 -5.27 -10.79
CA CYS A 108 10.73 -5.54 -10.10
C CYS A 108 11.42 -6.84 -10.48
N ARG A 109 10.86 -7.60 -11.43
CA ARG A 109 11.37 -8.90 -11.90
C ARG A 109 11.46 -10.02 -10.84
N THR A 110 10.99 -9.80 -9.62
CA THR A 110 10.87 -10.85 -8.59
C THR A 110 10.02 -12.02 -9.10
N ASN A 111 10.47 -13.25 -8.87
CA ASN A 111 9.72 -14.45 -9.25
C ASN A 111 8.41 -14.55 -8.45
N MET A 112 7.28 -14.55 -9.14
CA MET A 112 5.95 -14.62 -8.53
C MET A 112 5.55 -16.07 -8.34
N ARG A 113 5.08 -16.41 -7.14
CA ARG A 113 4.55 -17.74 -6.79
C ARG A 113 3.07 -17.69 -6.48
N SER A 114 2.63 -16.58 -5.91
CA SER A 114 1.25 -16.35 -5.52
C SER A 114 0.88 -14.88 -5.69
N VAL A 115 -0.40 -14.65 -5.93
CA VAL A 115 -1.01 -13.33 -6.06
C VAL A 115 -2.18 -13.26 -5.08
N SER A 116 -2.41 -12.09 -4.49
CA SER A 116 -3.57 -11.80 -3.65
C SER A 116 -4.28 -10.54 -4.13
N VAL A 117 -5.60 -10.45 -3.88
CA VAL A 117 -6.34 -9.21 -4.05
C VAL A 117 -5.84 -8.19 -3.03
N ASN A 118 -5.62 -6.95 -3.47
CA ASN A 118 -5.16 -5.85 -2.64
C ASN A 118 -6.30 -4.84 -2.43
N HIS A 119 -7.15 -5.11 -1.43
CA HIS A 119 -8.29 -4.26 -1.12
C HIS A 119 -7.90 -2.85 -0.69
N LEU A 120 -6.74 -2.68 -0.02
CA LEU A 120 -6.25 -1.36 0.39
C LEU A 120 -5.90 -0.52 -0.84
N ALA A 121 -5.20 -1.08 -1.81
CA ALA A 121 -4.89 -0.38 -3.06
C ALA A 121 -6.17 -0.04 -3.85
N CYS A 122 -7.18 -0.91 -3.85
CA CYS A 122 -8.49 -0.58 -4.42
C CYS A 122 -9.14 0.63 -3.72
N SER A 123 -9.18 0.64 -2.39
CA SER A 123 -9.78 1.73 -1.62
C SER A 123 -9.05 3.06 -1.83
N VAL A 124 -7.71 3.04 -1.81
CA VAL A 124 -6.88 4.23 -2.06
C VAL A 124 -7.07 4.74 -3.48
N SER A 125 -7.07 3.83 -4.48
CA SER A 125 -7.34 4.21 -5.87
C SER A 125 -8.72 4.83 -6.04
N ALA A 126 -9.75 4.26 -5.42
CA ALA A 126 -11.11 4.79 -5.49
C ALA A 126 -11.26 6.17 -4.84
N GLU A 127 -10.47 6.46 -3.80
CA GLU A 127 -10.45 7.79 -3.18
C GLU A 127 -9.68 8.80 -4.03
N LEU A 128 -8.55 8.39 -4.60
CA LEU A 128 -7.79 9.23 -5.52
C LEU A 128 -8.58 9.63 -6.76
N GLU A 129 -9.41 8.74 -7.32
CA GLU A 129 -10.29 9.10 -8.44
C GLU A 129 -11.27 10.23 -8.10
N LYS A 130 -11.67 10.37 -6.83
CA LYS A 130 -12.55 11.47 -6.39
C LYS A 130 -11.79 12.78 -6.22
N VAL A 131 -10.55 12.70 -5.74
CA VAL A 131 -9.69 13.86 -5.49
C VAL A 131 -9.06 14.39 -6.79
N ARG A 132 -8.71 13.50 -7.72
CA ARG A 132 -8.07 13.77 -9.02
C ARG A 132 -8.80 13.03 -10.15
N PRO A 133 -9.96 13.52 -10.60
CA PRO A 133 -10.74 12.87 -11.65
C PRO A 133 -10.01 12.73 -12.99
N GLU A 134 -8.99 13.55 -13.25
CA GLU A 134 -8.15 13.48 -14.44
C GLU A 134 -7.32 12.19 -14.53
N ASP A 135 -7.01 11.57 -13.38
CA ASP A 135 -6.27 10.31 -13.30
C ASP A 135 -7.23 9.09 -13.33
N ALA A 136 -8.54 9.32 -13.38
CA ALA A 136 -9.53 8.27 -13.36
C ALA A 136 -9.54 7.49 -14.68
N LYS A 137 -9.52 6.17 -14.55
CA LYS A 137 -9.56 5.27 -15.70
C LYS A 137 -10.91 5.35 -16.43
N ALA A 138 -10.87 5.34 -17.76
CA ALA A 138 -12.09 5.41 -18.56
C ALA A 138 -13.03 4.21 -18.27
N PRO A 139 -14.37 4.40 -18.30
CA PRO A 139 -15.31 3.33 -17.98
C PRO A 139 -15.16 2.08 -18.87
N LYS A 140 -14.83 2.28 -20.15
CA LYS A 140 -14.60 1.18 -21.10
C LYS A 140 -13.41 0.32 -20.69
N ASP A 141 -12.33 0.94 -20.21
CA ASP A 141 -11.12 0.23 -19.81
C ASP A 141 -11.33 -0.55 -18.52
N LYS A 142 -12.12 -0.01 -17.58
CA LYS A 142 -12.55 -0.76 -16.38
C LYS A 142 -13.28 -2.05 -16.76
N ILE A 143 -14.24 -1.97 -17.70
CA ILE A 143 -14.98 -3.14 -18.19
C ILE A 143 -14.04 -4.18 -18.81
N LEU A 144 -13.10 -3.75 -19.67
CA LEU A 144 -12.14 -4.66 -20.30
C LEU A 144 -11.22 -5.33 -19.27
N LEU A 145 -10.78 -4.58 -18.26
CA LEU A 145 -9.97 -5.11 -17.17
C LEU A 145 -10.73 -6.12 -16.32
N ASP A 146 -12.02 -5.91 -16.08
CA ASP A 146 -12.87 -6.84 -15.34
C ASP A 146 -13.07 -8.16 -16.10
N GLN A 147 -13.30 -8.08 -17.41
CA GLN A 147 -13.39 -9.27 -18.27
C GLN A 147 -12.10 -10.09 -18.29
N ALA A 148 -10.94 -9.42 -18.23
CA ALA A 148 -9.64 -10.07 -18.21
C ALA A 148 -9.21 -10.58 -16.82
N ASN A 149 -9.87 -10.16 -15.74
CA ASN A 149 -9.43 -10.44 -14.37
C ASN A 149 -9.73 -11.88 -13.95
N ARG A 150 -8.69 -12.64 -13.59
CA ARG A 150 -8.79 -14.05 -13.16
C ARG A 150 -8.54 -14.25 -11.67
N PHE A 151 -8.49 -13.17 -10.89
CA PHE A 151 -8.22 -13.18 -9.45
C PHE A 151 -9.46 -12.92 -8.59
N SER A 152 -10.63 -13.45 -8.99
CA SER A 152 -11.88 -13.31 -8.24
C SER A 152 -12.20 -14.54 -7.37
N GLY A 153 -12.94 -14.33 -6.27
CA GLY A 153 -13.57 -15.41 -5.50
C GLY A 153 -12.67 -16.19 -4.52
N LYS A 154 -11.38 -15.87 -4.38
CA LYS A 154 -10.46 -16.50 -3.41
C LYS A 154 -9.59 -15.45 -2.72
N LYS A 155 -9.08 -15.78 -1.52
CA LYS A 155 -8.16 -14.92 -0.75
C LYS A 155 -6.75 -14.87 -1.36
N MET A 156 -6.30 -15.98 -1.92
CA MET A 156 -4.95 -16.14 -2.48
C MET A 156 -4.98 -17.08 -3.68
N PHE A 157 -4.11 -16.80 -4.66
CA PHE A 157 -4.02 -17.51 -5.93
C PHE A 157 -2.59 -18.00 -6.14
N HIS A 158 -2.36 -19.30 -6.00
CA HIS A 158 -1.07 -19.91 -6.34
C HIS A 158 -0.99 -20.12 -7.84
N LEU A 159 0.07 -19.59 -8.49
CA LEU A 159 0.18 -19.64 -9.94
C LEU A 159 0.24 -21.08 -10.46
N ALA A 160 0.96 -21.97 -9.79
CA ALA A 160 1.03 -23.38 -10.17
C ALA A 160 -0.36 -24.05 -10.19
N GLU A 161 -1.23 -23.76 -9.21
CA GLU A 161 -2.59 -24.29 -9.17
C GLU A 161 -3.47 -23.71 -10.29
N MET A 162 -3.35 -22.41 -10.56
CA MET A 162 -4.07 -21.75 -11.66
C MET A 162 -3.71 -22.37 -13.02
N PHE A 163 -2.41 -22.59 -13.27
CA PHE A 163 -1.93 -23.21 -14.51
C PHE A 163 -2.37 -24.68 -14.62
N ASN A 164 -2.30 -25.45 -13.54
CA ASN A 164 -2.75 -26.84 -13.54
C ASN A 164 -4.24 -26.95 -13.86
N ALA A 165 -5.07 -26.05 -13.33
CA ALA A 165 -6.50 -26.01 -13.61
C ALA A 165 -6.78 -25.69 -15.09
N GLU A 166 -6.04 -24.75 -15.69
CA GLU A 166 -6.26 -24.32 -17.07
C GLU A 166 -5.65 -25.25 -18.12
N TYR A 167 -4.42 -25.71 -17.91
CA TYR A 167 -3.64 -26.45 -18.92
C TYR A 167 -3.43 -27.93 -18.58
N GLY A 168 -3.54 -28.31 -17.30
CA GLY A 168 -3.28 -29.69 -16.81
C GLY A 168 -4.35 -30.72 -17.21
N SER A 169 -5.51 -30.30 -17.73
CA SER A 169 -6.58 -31.20 -18.15
C SER A 169 -6.39 -31.83 -19.54
N ARG A 170 -5.37 -31.44 -20.31
CA ARG A 170 -5.16 -31.97 -21.68
C ARG A 170 -4.68 -33.42 -21.72
N THR A 171 -4.15 -33.98 -20.64
CA THR A 171 -3.69 -35.39 -20.59
C THR A 171 -4.67 -36.34 -19.90
N ALA A 172 -5.72 -35.85 -19.25
CA ALA A 172 -6.62 -36.68 -18.41
C ALA A 172 -7.87 -37.24 -19.13
N ARG A 173 -8.24 -36.73 -20.32
CA ARG A 173 -9.42 -37.21 -21.09
C ARG A 173 -9.12 -38.31 -22.12
N GLY A 174 -8.01 -39.04 -21.97
CA GLY A 174 -7.61 -40.13 -22.88
C GLY A 174 -7.58 -41.53 -22.26
N GLY A 175 -7.92 -41.68 -20.97
CA GLY A 175 -7.77 -42.94 -20.23
C GLY A 175 -9.05 -43.78 -20.15
N ARG A 176 -9.74 -44.07 -21.26
CA ARG A 176 -10.78 -45.11 -21.25
C ARG A 176 -10.06 -46.45 -21.10
N ARG A 177 -9.85 -46.91 -19.85
CA ARG A 177 -9.36 -48.26 -19.56
C ARG A 177 -10.28 -49.25 -20.28
N ARG A 178 -9.85 -49.76 -21.44
CA ARG A 178 -10.42 -50.98 -22.01
C ARG A 178 -10.16 -52.07 -20.98
N ARG A 179 -11.20 -52.46 -20.25
CA ARG A 179 -11.20 -53.69 -19.46
C ARG A 179 -11.00 -54.81 -20.48
N VAL A 180 -9.76 -55.30 -20.61
CA VAL A 180 -9.46 -56.51 -21.35
C VAL A 180 -10.27 -57.60 -20.64
N ARG A 181 -11.39 -58.01 -21.24
CA ARG A 181 -12.10 -59.21 -20.81
C ARG A 181 -11.18 -60.36 -21.18
N ASN A 182 -10.60 -61.00 -20.17
CA ASN A 182 -9.88 -62.25 -20.32
C ASN A 182 -10.92 -63.33 -20.67
N PRO A 183 -10.87 -64.00 -21.83
CA PRO A 183 -11.75 -65.13 -22.12
C PRO A 183 -11.13 -66.36 -21.46
N ALA A 184 -11.51 -66.64 -20.22
CA ALA A 184 -11.27 -67.95 -19.64
C ALA A 184 -12.24 -68.93 -20.33
N SER A 185 -11.64 -69.86 -21.05
CA SER A 185 -12.23 -70.99 -21.77
C SER A 185 -13.18 -71.81 -20.90
N THR A 186 -14.34 -72.09 -21.47
CA THR A 186 -15.27 -73.13 -21.04
C THR A 186 -14.69 -74.52 -21.26
N SER A 187 -14.82 -75.40 -20.27
CA SER A 187 -15.14 -76.81 -20.52
C SER A 187 -16.00 -77.35 -19.36
N PRO A 188 -17.00 -78.22 -19.63
CA PRO A 188 -17.98 -78.65 -18.64
C PRO A 188 -17.55 -79.91 -17.88
N THR A 189 -18.09 -80.01 -16.66
CA THR A 189 -18.23 -81.16 -15.73
C THR A 189 -18.79 -82.44 -16.38
N PRO A 190 -18.73 -83.63 -15.75
CA PRO A 190 -18.61 -83.92 -14.31
C PRO A 190 -17.36 -84.66 -13.84
#